data_AF-S8EBC6-F1
#
_entry.id   AF-S8EBC6-F1
#
_cell.length_a   1.000
_cell.length_b   1.000
_cell.length_c   1.000
_cell.angle_alpha   90.00
_cell.angle_beta   90.00
_cell.angle_gamma   90.00
#
_symmetry.space_group_name_H-M   'P 1'
#
loop_
_entity.id
_entity.type
_entity.pdbx_description
1 polymer ?
#
loop_
_entity_poly.entity_id
_entity_poly.type
_entity_poly.pdbx_seq_one_letter_code
_entity_poly.pdbx_strand_id
1 'polypeptide(L)'
;MSQPVSSSDFRRVSPHVVKVQPRRISQFKSTREMVVILRDLVLTHKLYFEAGFIHRNISEENTWIMEGESEGEGGQMLVAGALLELDSCHWCRRYTRGADDDAMEVLDVD
;
A
#
# COMPACT_ATOMS: atom_id res chain seq x y z
N MET A 1 -37.92 -12.44 18.89
CA MET A 1 -37.52 -11.57 17.76
C MET A 1 -36.08 -11.15 17.99
N SER A 2 -35.14 -11.81 17.32
CA SER A 2 -33.71 -11.51 17.39
C SER A 2 -33.44 -10.17 16.69
N GLN A 3 -32.87 -9.21 17.40
CA GLN A 3 -32.42 -7.96 16.80
C GLN A 3 -31.29 -8.25 15.78
N PRO A 4 -31.29 -7.57 14.62
CA PRO A 4 -30.21 -7.73 13.66
C PRO A 4 -28.92 -7.17 14.27
N VAL A 5 -27.85 -7.96 14.17
CA VAL A 5 -26.51 -7.57 14.62
C VAL A 5 -26.13 -6.34 13.81
N SER A 6 -25.98 -5.21 14.51
CA SER A 6 -25.51 -3.94 13.95
C SER A 6 -24.25 -4.21 13.14
N SER A 7 -24.22 -3.71 11.89
CA SER A 7 -23.00 -3.70 11.07
C SER A 7 -21.86 -3.15 11.91
N SER A 8 -20.71 -3.82 11.82
CA SER A 8 -19.47 -3.45 12.50
C SER A 8 -18.98 -2.10 11.96
N ASP A 9 -19.62 -1.02 12.38
CA ASP A 9 -19.22 0.32 11.99
C ASP A 9 -17.87 0.59 12.65
N PHE A 10 -16.85 0.74 11.81
CA PHE A 10 -15.49 0.99 12.22
C PHE A 10 -15.47 2.21 13.14
N ARG A 11 -15.24 1.98 14.44
CA ARG A 11 -15.31 3.04 15.45
C ARG A 11 -14.12 3.97 15.23
N ARG A 12 -14.39 5.20 14.76
CA ARG A 12 -13.35 6.21 14.54
C ARG A 12 -12.69 6.53 15.89
N VAL A 13 -11.43 6.12 16.06
CA VAL A 13 -10.69 6.27 17.32
C VAL A 13 -9.95 7.61 17.43
N SER A 14 -9.84 8.37 16.33
CA SER A 14 -9.16 9.67 16.26
C SER A 14 -9.59 10.43 15.00
N PRO A 15 -9.57 11.78 14.99
CA PRO A 15 -9.86 12.56 13.79
C PRO A 15 -8.90 12.27 12.61
N HIS A 16 -7.72 11.73 12.90
CA HIS A 16 -6.72 11.32 11.89
C HIS A 16 -6.98 9.92 11.31
N VAL A 17 -7.91 9.17 11.90
CA VAL A 17 -8.31 7.86 11.39
C VAL A 17 -9.45 8.08 10.40
N VAL A 18 -9.19 7.71 9.15
CA VAL A 18 -10.11 7.83 8.03
C VAL A 18 -10.44 6.44 7.51
N LYS A 19 -11.71 6.23 7.15
CA LYS A 19 -12.12 5.02 6.44
C LYS A 19 -11.57 5.10 5.01
N VAL A 20 -10.71 4.13 4.67
CA VAL A 20 -10.15 4.02 3.32
C VAL A 20 -10.97 3.06 2.47
N GLN A 21 -11.14 3.40 1.20
CA GLN A 21 -11.74 2.56 0.18
C GLN A 21 -10.65 2.11 -0.80
N PRO A 22 -10.38 0.79 -0.88
CA PRO A 22 -9.40 0.27 -1.82
C PRO A 22 -9.98 0.18 -3.23
N ARG A 23 -9.17 0.51 -4.24
CA ARG A 23 -9.44 0.27 -5.66
C ARG A 23 -8.28 -0.44 -6.32
N ARG A 24 -8.56 -1.24 -7.35
CA ARG A 24 -7.51 -1.83 -8.20
C ARG A 24 -6.84 -0.73 -9.02
N ILE A 25 -5.55 -0.89 -9.35
CA ILE A 25 -4.85 0.09 -10.19
C ILE A 25 -5.52 0.28 -11.56
N SER A 26 -6.13 -0.77 -12.13
CA SER A 26 -6.88 -0.72 -13.39
C SER A 26 -8.10 0.21 -13.35
N GLN A 27 -8.56 0.58 -12.15
CA GLN A 27 -9.69 1.47 -11.94
C GLN A 27 -9.28 2.94 -11.85
N PHE A 28 -8.07 3.31 -12.30
CA PHE A 28 -7.60 4.69 -12.25
C PHE A 28 -8.55 5.64 -12.99
N LYS A 29 -8.77 6.83 -12.42
CA LYS A 29 -9.71 7.86 -12.89
C LYS A 29 -9.10 8.79 -13.92
N SER A 30 -7.76 8.88 -13.98
CA SER A 30 -7.05 9.71 -14.96
C SER A 30 -5.60 9.24 -15.17
N THR A 31 -5.03 9.57 -16.33
CA THR A 31 -3.59 9.33 -16.59
C THR A 31 -2.70 9.98 -15.55
N ARG A 32 -3.07 11.16 -15.04
CA ARG A 32 -2.33 11.83 -13.96
C ARG A 32 -2.30 10.99 -12.68
N GLU A 33 -3.44 10.42 -12.29
CA GLU A 33 -3.53 9.54 -11.12
C GLU A 33 -2.62 8.33 -11.29
N MET A 34 -2.68 7.67 -12.46
CA MET A 34 -1.83 6.53 -12.79
C MET A 34 -0.33 6.85 -12.67
N VAL A 35 0.12 7.99 -13.22
CA VAL A 35 1.53 8.40 -13.15
C VAL A 35 1.98 8.66 -11.71
N VAL A 36 1.14 9.28 -10.89
CA VAL A 36 1.43 9.52 -9.46
C VAL A 36 1.55 8.19 -8.71
N ILE A 37 0.61 7.27 -8.92
CA ILE A 37 0.63 5.93 -8.31
C ILE A 37 1.92 5.19 -8.68
N LEU A 38 2.28 5.15 -9.97
CA LEU A 38 3.50 4.47 -10.43
C LEU A 38 4.75 5.07 -9.80
N ARG A 39 4.84 6.40 -9.70
CA ARG A 39 5.93 7.08 -9.00
C ARG A 39 6.02 6.64 -7.54
N ASP A 40 4.89 6.62 -6.83
CA ASP A 40 4.85 6.28 -5.41
C ASP A 40 5.18 4.80 -5.17
N LEU A 41 4.82 3.89 -6.08
CA LEU A 41 5.21 2.49 -6.03
C LEU A 41 6.72 2.29 -6.20
N VAL A 42 7.35 3.03 -7.12
CA VAL A 42 8.81 3.01 -7.29
C VAL A 42 9.52 3.53 -6.02
N LEU A 43 9.01 4.61 -5.42
CA LEU A 43 9.54 5.13 -4.17
C LEU A 43 9.36 4.13 -3.03
N THR A 44 8.21 3.50 -2.92
CA THR A 44 7.93 2.46 -1.92
C THR A 44 8.84 1.26 -2.11
N HIS A 45 9.11 0.86 -3.36
CA HIS A 45 10.05 -0.20 -3.67
C HIS A 45 11.48 0.13 -3.19
N LYS A 46 11.91 1.39 -3.37
CA LYS A 46 13.19 1.86 -2.82
C LYS A 46 13.21 1.81 -1.29
N LEU A 47 12.12 2.20 -0.63
CA LEU A 47 12.03 2.14 0.84
C LEU A 47 12.06 0.69 1.35
N TYR A 48 11.38 -0.24 0.68
CA TYR A 48 11.52 -1.67 0.96
C TYR A 48 12.96 -2.11 0.74
N PHE A 49 13.60 -1.60 -0.32
CA PHE A 49 14.99 -1.89 -0.58
C PHE A 49 15.93 -1.37 0.53
N GLU A 50 15.66 -0.20 1.09
CA GLU A 50 16.45 0.32 2.21
C GLU A 50 16.18 -0.45 3.51
N ALA A 51 15.00 -1.08 3.63
CA ALA A 51 14.60 -1.90 4.76
C ALA A 51 15.03 -3.38 4.67
N GLY A 52 15.73 -3.80 3.61
CA GLY A 52 16.20 -5.19 3.45
C GLY A 52 15.24 -6.13 2.70
N PHE A 53 14.26 -5.59 1.96
CA PHE A 53 13.25 -6.34 1.21
C PHE A 53 13.18 -5.95 -0.27
N ILE A 54 13.23 -6.94 -1.16
CA ILE A 54 12.93 -6.71 -2.59
C ILE A 54 11.58 -7.35 -2.92
N HIS A 55 10.58 -6.52 -3.24
CA HIS A 55 9.23 -6.98 -3.57
C HIS A 55 9.14 -7.78 -4.88
N ARG A 56 9.94 -7.38 -5.88
CA ARG A 56 10.02 -7.94 -7.24
C ARG A 56 8.72 -8.07 -8.07
N ASN A 57 7.54 -7.79 -7.51
CA ASN A 57 6.27 -7.93 -8.21
C ASN A 57 5.40 -6.66 -8.08
N ILE A 58 5.60 -5.69 -8.96
CA ILE A 58 4.70 -4.55 -9.10
C ILE A 58 3.70 -4.90 -10.21
N SER A 59 2.51 -5.36 -9.82
CA SER A 59 1.45 -5.79 -10.72
C SER A 59 0.08 -5.33 -10.22
N GLU A 60 -0.94 -5.44 -11.06
CA GLU A 60 -2.33 -5.10 -10.70
C GLU A 60 -2.85 -5.90 -9.49
N GLU A 61 -2.39 -7.13 -9.33
CA GLU A 61 -2.82 -8.01 -8.25
C GLU A 61 -2.29 -7.56 -6.88
N ASN A 62 -1.09 -6.95 -6.86
CA ASN A 62 -0.40 -6.52 -5.63
C ASN A 62 -0.43 -5.01 -5.42
N THR A 63 -1.17 -4.27 -6.25
CA THR A 63 -1.19 -2.81 -6.20
C THR A 63 -2.60 -2.29 -6.00
N TRP A 64 -2.76 -1.50 -4.94
CA TRP A 64 -4.03 -0.91 -4.55
C TRP A 64 -3.92 0.61 -4.50
N ILE A 65 -4.95 1.29 -4.98
CA ILE A 65 -5.16 2.72 -4.77
C ILE A 65 -6.00 2.86 -3.51
N MET A 66 -5.56 3.64 -2.54
CA MET A 66 -6.30 3.86 -1.29
C MET A 66 -6.89 5.27 -1.31
N GLU A 67 -8.20 5.38 -1.21
CA GLU A 67 -8.89 6.68 -1.12
C GLU A 67 -9.50 6.84 0.26
N GLY A 68 -9.23 7.96 0.92
CA GLY A 68 -9.88 8.34 2.17
C GLY A 68 -10.70 9.61 1.96
N GLU A 69 -11.80 9.75 2.67
CA GLU A 69 -12.54 11.02 2.71
C GLU A 69 -12.30 11.70 4.07
N SER A 70 -11.89 12.96 4.03
CA SER A 70 -11.82 13.75 5.26
C SER A 70 -13.23 14.16 5.68
N GLU A 71 -13.64 13.76 6.90
CA GLU A 71 -14.86 14.29 7.51
C GLU A 71 -14.60 15.71 8.05
N GLY A 72 -14.81 16.70 7.19
CA GLY A 72 -14.96 18.12 7.51
C GLY A 72 -16.00 18.76 6.59
N GLU A 73 -16.53 19.93 6.94
CA GLU A 73 -17.48 20.67 6.09
C GLU A 73 -16.85 20.90 4.71
N GLY A 74 -17.25 20.11 3.71
CA GLY A 74 -16.70 20.13 2.35
C GLY A 74 -16.20 18.79 1.80
N GLY A 75 -16.13 17.71 2.60
CA GLY A 75 -15.94 16.33 2.09
C GLY A 75 -14.78 16.17 1.10
N GLN A 76 -13.60 16.69 1.43
CA GLN A 76 -12.48 16.68 0.49
C GLN A 76 -11.92 15.26 0.35
N MET A 77 -11.93 14.75 -0.88
CA MET A 77 -11.31 13.48 -1.25
C MET A 77 -9.80 13.57 -0.98
N LEU A 78 -9.31 12.77 -0.04
CA LEU A 78 -7.88 12.54 0.17
C LEU A 78 -7.51 11.31 -0.65
N VAL A 79 -6.81 11.49 -1.77
CA VAL A 79 -6.13 10.35 -2.39
C VAL A 79 -5.02 9.93 -1.43
N ALA A 80 -5.20 8.80 -0.76
CA ALA A 80 -4.28 8.26 0.23
C ALA A 80 -3.30 7.28 -0.43
N GLY A 81 -2.63 7.70 -1.50
CA GLY A 81 -1.50 6.99 -2.08
C GLY A 81 -1.79 5.58 -2.63
N ALA A 82 -0.70 4.83 -2.83
CA ALA A 82 -0.73 3.47 -3.33
C ALA A 82 -0.20 2.50 -2.27
N LEU A 83 -0.83 1.33 -2.15
CA LEU A 83 -0.38 0.24 -1.31
C LEU A 83 0.19 -0.87 -2.21
N LEU A 84 1.42 -1.29 -1.89
CA LEU A 84 2.08 -2.44 -2.49
C LEU A 84 2.02 -3.60 -1.49
N GLU A 85 1.30 -4.65 -1.85
CA GLU A 85 0.95 -5.76 -0.95
C GLU A 85 2.12 -6.72 -0.73
N LEU A 86 2.68 -6.72 0.49
CA LEU A 86 3.84 -7.55 0.86
C LEU A 86 3.51 -9.04 1.07
N ASP A 87 2.26 -9.37 1.41
CA ASP A 87 1.89 -10.73 1.85
C ASP A 87 1.82 -11.73 0.69
N SER A 88 1.45 -11.26 -0.51
CA SER A 88 1.39 -12.09 -1.73
C SER A 88 2.70 -12.04 -2.53
N CYS A 89 3.78 -11.63 -1.90
CA CYS A 89 5.10 -11.54 -2.49
C CYS A 89 5.79 -12.93 -2.53
N HIS A 90 5.28 -13.82 -3.39
CA HIS A 90 5.85 -15.18 -3.58
C HIS A 90 7.29 -15.17 -4.12
N TRP A 91 7.78 -14.01 -4.57
CA TRP A 91 9.17 -13.79 -4.95
C TRP A 91 9.88 -12.82 -4.02
N CYS A 92 9.49 -12.66 -2.75
CA CYS A 92 10.29 -11.84 -1.85
C CYS A 92 11.62 -12.53 -1.52
N ARG A 93 12.73 -11.79 -1.65
CA ARG A 93 14.05 -12.21 -1.14
C ARG A 93 14.44 -11.25 -0.04
N ARG A 94 14.80 -11.79 1.11
CA ARG A 94 15.44 -11.04 2.18
C ARG A 94 16.92 -10.93 1.84
N TYR A 95 17.51 -9.78 2.08
CA TYR A 95 18.96 -9.61 1.99
C TYR A 95 19.43 -8.84 3.20
N THR A 96 20.65 -9.16 3.61
CA THR A 96 21.41 -8.37 4.56
C THR A 96 22.32 -7.46 3.75
N ARG A 97 22.31 -6.17 4.07
CA ARG A 97 23.31 -5.23 3.55
C ARG A 97 24.65 -5.62 4.17
N GLY A 98 25.62 -6.03 3.35
CA GLY A 98 26.99 -6.24 3.81
C GLY A 98 27.57 -4.95 4.38
N ALA A 99 28.59 -5.06 5.23
CA ALA A 99 29.28 -3.90 5.81
C ALA A 99 29.94 -2.99 4.75
N ASP A 100 30.19 -3.54 3.57
CA ASP A 100 30.59 -2.81 2.37
C ASP A 100 29.35 -2.63 1.48
N ASP A 101 28.99 -1.38 1.21
CA ASP A 101 27.73 -0.94 0.58
C ASP A 101 27.39 -1.57 -0.79
N ASP A 102 28.30 -2.35 -1.38
CA ASP A 102 28.18 -2.97 -2.70
C ASP A 102 27.97 -4.51 -2.67
N ALA A 103 28.08 -5.17 -1.51
CA ALA A 103 27.89 -6.61 -1.39
C ALA A 103 26.46 -6.96 -0.93
N MET A 104 25.61 -7.36 -1.88
CA MET A 104 24.29 -7.93 -1.60
C MET A 104 24.38 -9.44 -1.43
N GLU A 105 24.18 -9.94 -0.21
CA GLU A 105 23.99 -11.37 0.05
C GLU A 105 22.49 -11.69 0.11
N VAL A 106 22.04 -12.52 -0.83
CA VAL A 106 20.68 -13.07 -0.83
C VAL A 106 20.61 -14.12 0.28
N LEU A 107 19.72 -13.90 1.25
CA LEU A 107 19.34 -14.94 2.18
C LEU A 107 18.12 -15.65 1.57
N ASP A 108 18.34 -16.85 1.02
CA ASP A 108 17.23 -17.74 0.73
C ASP A 108 16.61 -18.14 2.08
N VAL A 109 15.34 -17.81 2.26
CA VAL A 109 14.57 -18.17 3.44
C VAL A 109 13.74 -19.38 3.03
N ASP A 110 14.02 -20.53 3.64
CA ASP A 110 13.25 -21.78 3.47
C ASP A 110 11.76 -21.61 3.83
#